data_AF-A0A9W8CEM9-F1
#
_entry.id   AF-A0A9W8CEM9-F1
#
_cell.length_a   1.000
_cell.length_b   1.000
_cell.length_c   1.000
_cell.angle_alpha   90.00
_cell.angle_beta   90.00
_cell.angle_gamma   90.00
#
_symmetry.space_group_name_H-M   'P 1'
#
loop_
_entity.id
_entity.type
_entity.pdbx_description
1 polymer ?
#
loop_
_entity_poly.entity_id
_entity_poly.type
_entity_poly.pdbx_seq_one_letter_code
_entity_poly.pdbx_strand_id
1 'polypeptide(L)'
;MFHALFMLISVCSAISVAAFSYLHPWKELSTIERYQLGFLILALGCNLSNLLVFTPMMVEMMKKKYKVEKDLGIGTEVGYSRNVEMAKKSPALAAMNRKFRMIHVLSTLASLMAFGSLAMHSWYLSSKLDL
;
A
#
# COMPACT_ATOMS: atom_id res chain seq x y z
N MET A 1 0.37 -11.76 -7.99
CA MET A 1 -0.38 -10.59 -8.50
C MET A 1 -0.11 -9.31 -7.70
N PHE A 2 -0.34 -9.28 -6.37
CA PHE A 2 -0.21 -8.07 -5.55
C PHE A 2 1.17 -7.37 -5.64
N HIS A 3 2.27 -8.14 -5.61
CA HIS A 3 3.63 -7.59 -5.73
C HIS A 3 3.89 -6.94 -7.09
N ALA A 4 3.45 -7.57 -8.19
CA ALA A 4 3.64 -7.04 -9.54
C ALA A 4 2.86 -5.73 -9.77
N LEU A 5 1.64 -5.62 -9.21
CA LEU A 5 0.85 -4.39 -9.26
C LEU A 5 1.54 -3.24 -8.53
N PHE A 6 2.04 -3.48 -7.31
CA PHE A 6 2.77 -2.43 -6.59
C PHE A 6 4.10 -2.06 -7.23
N MET A 7 4.82 -3.02 -7.82
CA MET A 7 6.01 -2.72 -8.63
C MET A 7 5.68 -1.77 -9.78
N LEU A 8 4.65 -2.10 -10.58
CA LEU A 8 4.23 -1.27 -11.70
C LEU A 8 3.85 0.14 -11.26
N ILE A 9 3.02 0.26 -10.21
CA ILE A 9 2.56 1.55 -9.69
C ILE A 9 3.73 2.37 -9.15
N SER A 10 4.67 1.74 -8.43
CA SER A 10 5.89 2.41 -7.95
C SER A 10 6.77 2.92 -9.09
N VAL A 11 6.96 2.12 -10.15
CA VAL A 11 7.73 2.53 -11.34
C VAL A 11 7.06 3.70 -12.05
N CYS A 12 5.76 3.63 -12.31
CA CYS A 12 5.02 4.73 -12.92
C CYS A 12 5.11 6.01 -12.08
N SER A 13 4.92 5.90 -10.77
CA SER A 13 5.03 7.04 -9.85
C SER A 13 6.44 7.64 -9.84
N ALA A 14 7.48 6.81 -9.92
CA ALA A 14 8.87 7.27 -9.99
C ALA A 14 9.15 8.02 -11.31
N ILE A 15 8.63 7.50 -12.43
CA ILE A 15 8.71 8.17 -13.73
C ILE A 15 8.00 9.52 -13.68
N SER A 16 6.81 9.61 -13.07
CA SER A 16 6.10 10.88 -12.90
C SER A 16 6.88 11.89 -12.06
N VAL A 17 7.47 11.47 -10.93
CA VAL A 17 8.34 12.33 -10.10
C VAL A 17 9.54 12.82 -10.92
N ALA A 18 10.21 11.92 -11.63
CA ALA A 18 11.40 12.25 -12.41
C ALA A 18 11.07 13.22 -13.56
N ALA A 19 10.02 12.95 -14.32
CA ALA A 19 9.56 13.80 -15.41
C ALA A 19 9.15 15.19 -14.90
N PHE A 20 8.36 15.26 -13.82
CA PHE A 20 7.93 16.53 -13.26
C PHE A 20 9.10 17.35 -12.71
N SER A 21 10.05 16.71 -12.03
CA SER A 21 11.26 17.38 -11.51
C SER A 21 12.20 17.84 -12.61
N TYR A 22 12.23 17.14 -13.74
CA TYR A 22 13.02 17.53 -14.90
C TYR A 22 12.43 18.73 -15.63
N LEU A 23 11.10 18.77 -15.80
CA LEU A 23 10.41 19.86 -16.49
C LEU A 23 10.28 21.13 -15.65
N HIS A 24 10.27 21.01 -14.32
CA HIS A 24 10.15 22.14 -13.40
C HIS A 24 11.40 22.22 -12.49
N PRO A 25 12.40 23.05 -12.83
CA PRO A 25 13.60 23.22 -12.01
C PRO A 25 13.27 23.81 -10.64
N TRP A 26 13.78 23.21 -9.55
CA TRP A 26 13.46 23.59 -8.16
C TRP A 26 13.55 25.10 -7.85
N LYS A 27 14.49 25.81 -8.50
CA LYS A 27 14.70 27.24 -8.31
C LYS A 27 13.61 28.12 -8.91
N GLU A 28 12.87 27.62 -9.89
CA GLU A 28 11.82 28.35 -10.63
C GLU A 28 10.40 27.89 -10.27
N LEU A 29 10.28 26.90 -9.38
CA LEU A 29 8.99 26.35 -8.96
C LEU A 29 8.14 27.40 -8.24
N SER A 30 6.93 27.60 -8.75
CA SER A 30 5.83 28.25 -8.04
C SER A 30 5.42 27.43 -6.82
N THR A 31 4.76 28.08 -5.85
CA THR A 31 4.24 27.42 -4.64
C THR A 31 3.34 26.22 -4.96
N ILE A 32 2.52 26.31 -6.02
CA ILE A 32 1.62 25.22 -6.42
C ILE A 32 2.42 24.02 -6.95
N GLU A 33 3.42 24.24 -7.79
CA GLU A 33 4.26 23.16 -8.34
C GLU A 33 5.07 22.44 -7.24
N ARG A 34 5.46 23.16 -6.17
CA ARG A 34 6.11 22.53 -4.99
C ARG A 34 5.17 21.57 -4.28
N TYR A 35 3.90 21.94 -4.12
CA TYR A 35 2.89 21.03 -3.59
C TYR A 35 2.66 19.83 -4.51
N GLN A 36 2.65 20.02 -5.83
CA GLN A 36 2.50 18.94 -6.80
C GLN A 36 3.64 17.93 -6.73
N LEU A 37 4.88 18.41 -6.67
CA LEU A 37 6.04 17.54 -6.46
C LEU A 37 5.96 16.83 -5.10
N GLY A 38 5.50 17.52 -4.06
CA GLY A 38 5.23 16.92 -2.74
C GLY A 38 4.20 15.78 -2.80
N PHE A 39 3.08 15.97 -3.51
CA PHE A 39 2.08 14.93 -3.72
C PHE A 39 2.65 13.72 -4.48
N LEU A 40 3.42 13.95 -5.54
CA LEU A 40 4.07 12.88 -6.30
C LEU A 40 5.06 12.08 -5.45
N ILE A 41 5.89 12.76 -4.64
CA ILE A 41 6.83 12.12 -3.72
C ILE A 41 6.07 11.33 -2.64
N LEU A 42 5.00 11.89 -2.08
CA LEU A 42 4.15 11.20 -1.11
C LEU A 42 3.53 9.94 -1.70
N ALA A 43 3.01 10.02 -2.94
CA ALA A 43 2.47 8.87 -3.66
C ALA A 43 3.53 7.79 -3.85
N LEU A 44 4.73 8.16 -4.31
CA LEU A 44 5.83 7.23 -4.49
C LEU A 44 6.23 6.56 -3.17
N GLY A 45 6.38 7.33 -2.09
CA GLY A 45 6.72 6.81 -0.77
C GLY A 45 5.67 5.83 -0.22
N CYS A 46 4.38 6.13 -0.40
CA CYS A 46 3.30 5.24 -0.01
C CYS A 46 3.30 3.94 -0.83
N ASN A 47 3.49 4.03 -2.15
CA ASN A 47 3.57 2.87 -3.03
C ASN A 47 4.78 1.98 -2.69
N LEU A 48 5.95 2.58 -2.44
CA LEU A 48 7.16 1.86 -2.01
C LEU A 48 6.98 1.22 -0.63
N SER A 49 6.31 1.89 0.31
CA SER A 49 6.01 1.31 1.62
C SER A 49 5.11 0.07 1.51
N ASN A 50 4.10 0.13 0.63
CA ASN A 50 3.27 -1.02 0.30
C ASN A 50 4.07 -2.17 -0.33
N LEU A 51 4.97 -1.85 -1.26
CA LEU A 51 5.79 -2.82 -1.97
C LEU A 51 6.84 -3.50 -1.08
N LEU A 52 7.64 -2.70 -0.37
CA LEU A 52 8.86 -3.13 0.31
C LEU A 52 8.64 -3.49 1.78
N VAL A 53 7.59 -2.98 2.42
CA VAL A 53 7.35 -3.20 3.85
C VAL A 53 6.08 -4.01 4.08
N PHE A 54 4.92 -3.51 3.64
CA PHE A 54 3.65 -4.14 4.02
C PHE A 54 3.39 -5.45 3.27
N THR A 55 3.71 -5.53 1.98
CA THR A 55 3.58 -6.77 1.21
C THR A 55 4.42 -7.93 1.78
N PRO A 56 5.75 -7.79 2.00
CA PRO A 56 6.53 -8.88 2.58
C PRO A 56 6.08 -9.23 4.00
N MET A 57 5.73 -8.23 4.82
CA MET A 57 5.23 -8.46 6.19
C MET A 57 3.91 -9.24 6.20
N MET A 58 2.98 -8.93 5.28
CA MET A 58 1.73 -9.67 5.09
C MET A 58 1.99 -11.12 4.67
N VAL A 59 2.90 -11.34 3.71
CA VAL A 59 3.25 -12.69 3.24
C VAL A 59 3.87 -13.52 4.35
N GLU A 60 4.82 -12.96 5.10
CA GLU A 60 5.46 -13.66 6.22
C GLU A 60 4.44 -14.04 7.30
N MET A 61 3.55 -13.12 7.65
CA MET A 61 2.50 -13.37 8.63
C MET A 61 1.49 -14.42 8.15
N MET A 62 1.12 -14.42 6.88
CA MET A 62 0.25 -15.45 6.29
C MET A 62 0.94 -16.83 6.31
N LYS A 63 2.26 -16.90 6.07
CA LYS A 63 3.03 -18.15 6.22
C LYS A 63 3.04 -18.64 7.66
N LYS A 64 3.29 -17.75 8.62
CA LYS A 64 3.23 -18.08 10.06
C LYS A 64 1.83 -18.54 10.46
N LYS A 65 0.79 -17.85 9.98
CA LYS A 65 -0.60 -18.20 10.24
C LYS A 65 -0.95 -19.58 9.72
N TYR A 66 -0.60 -19.85 8.47
CA TYR A 66 -0.82 -21.15 7.85
C TYR A 66 -0.14 -22.28 8.62
N LYS A 67 1.10 -22.07 9.11
CA LYS A 67 1.79 -23.07 9.94
C LYS A 67 1.03 -23.35 11.24
N VAL A 68 0.61 -22.30 11.96
CA VAL A 68 -0.13 -22.47 13.23
C VAL A 68 -1.51 -23.11 12.99
N GLU A 69 -2.19 -22.76 11.90
CA GLU A 69 -3.45 -23.40 11.52
C GLU A 69 -3.25 -24.89 11.24
N LYS A 70 -2.21 -25.25 10.48
CA LYS A 70 -1.83 -26.65 10.23
C LYS A 70 -1.51 -27.42 11.52
N ASP A 71 -0.74 -26.83 12.43
CA ASP A 71 -0.36 -27.45 13.71
C ASP A 71 -1.59 -27.68 14.62
N LEU A 72 -2.61 -26.84 14.50
CA LEU A 72 -3.89 -26.95 15.21
C LEU A 72 -4.92 -27.86 14.51
N GLY A 73 -4.57 -28.45 13.36
CA GLY A 73 -5.48 -29.30 12.58
C GLY A 73 -6.68 -28.55 11.98
N ILE A 74 -6.52 -27.24 11.71
CA ILE A 74 -7.54 -26.36 11.12
C ILE A 74 -7.02 -25.76 9.80
N GLY A 75 -7.90 -25.21 8.96
CA GLY A 75 -7.52 -24.52 7.71
C GLY A 75 -7.63 -25.34 6.42
N THR A 76 -8.08 -26.59 6.49
CA THR A 76 -8.53 -27.40 5.33
C THR A 76 -10.03 -27.31 5.09
N GLU A 77 -10.74 -26.59 5.96
CA GLU A 77 -12.19 -26.55 6.02
C GLU A 77 -12.72 -25.39 5.18
N VAL A 78 -13.76 -25.65 4.40
CA VAL A 78 -14.48 -24.59 3.68
C VAL A 78 -15.44 -23.91 4.66
N GLY A 79 -15.05 -22.76 5.21
CA GLY A 79 -15.93 -21.95 6.06
C GLY A 79 -15.21 -21.08 7.10
N TYR A 80 -15.85 -19.96 7.49
CA TYR A 80 -15.28 -18.96 8.41
C TYR A 80 -15.50 -19.31 9.91
N SER A 81 -16.49 -20.14 10.23
CA SER A 81 -16.99 -20.34 11.61
C SER A 81 -15.98 -21.05 12.53
N ARG A 82 -15.39 -22.17 12.11
CA ARG A 82 -14.47 -22.95 12.96
C ARG A 82 -13.16 -22.23 13.26
N ASN A 83 -12.64 -21.49 12.28
CA ASN A 83 -11.46 -20.63 12.45
C ASN A 83 -11.72 -19.46 13.42
N VAL A 84 -12.94 -18.91 13.45
CA VAL A 84 -13.30 -17.84 14.40
C VAL A 84 -13.40 -18.36 15.84
N GLU A 85 -14.01 -19.53 16.04
CA GLU A 85 -14.11 -20.13 17.37
C GLU A 85 -12.73 -20.52 17.92
N MET A 86 -11.88 -21.13 17.08
CA MET A 86 -10.51 -21.47 17.47
C MET A 86 -9.63 -20.22 17.67
N ALA A 87 -9.84 -19.16 16.90
CA ALA A 87 -9.17 -17.89 17.12
C ALA A 87 -9.57 -17.22 18.44
N LYS A 88 -10.81 -17.40 18.91
CA LYS A 88 -11.25 -16.94 20.24
C LYS A 88 -10.62 -17.74 21.37
N LYS A 89 -10.33 -19.03 21.14
CA LYS A 89 -9.73 -19.94 22.13
C LYS A 89 -8.20 -19.89 22.15
N SER A 90 -7.56 -19.53 21.04
CA SER A 90 -6.09 -19.47 20.92
C SER A 90 -5.57 -18.02 20.98
N PRO A 91 -4.90 -17.61 22.07
CA PRO A 91 -4.35 -16.26 22.19
C PRO A 91 -3.30 -15.94 21.13
N ALA A 92 -2.58 -16.96 20.64
CA ALA A 92 -1.61 -16.80 19.55
C ALA A 92 -2.29 -16.45 18.21
N LEU A 93 -3.41 -17.11 17.87
CA LEU A 93 -4.18 -16.80 16.65
C LEU A 93 -4.85 -15.43 16.74
N ALA A 94 -5.40 -15.07 17.92
CA ALA A 94 -6.00 -13.76 18.15
C ALA A 94 -4.99 -12.62 17.97
N ALA A 95 -3.80 -12.75 18.56
CA ALA A 95 -2.72 -11.77 18.41
C ALA A 95 -2.26 -11.63 16.95
N MET A 96 -2.16 -12.75 16.23
CA MET A 96 -1.77 -12.75 14.82
C MET A 96 -2.84 -12.13 13.91
N ASN A 97 -4.13 -12.42 14.14
CA ASN A 97 -5.23 -11.78 13.41
C ASN A 97 -5.29 -10.26 13.67
N ARG A 98 -4.97 -9.81 14.89
CA ARG A 98 -4.86 -8.38 15.21
C ARG A 98 -3.72 -7.72 14.45
N LYS A 99 -2.53 -8.34 14.43
CA LYS A 99 -1.39 -7.85 13.64
C LYS A 99 -1.72 -7.81 12.16
N PHE A 100 -2.38 -8.85 11.64
CA PHE A 100 -2.83 -8.90 10.24
C PHE A 100 -3.73 -7.75 9.88
N ARG A 101 -4.75 -7.52 10.70
CA ARG A 101 -5.69 -6.41 10.50
C ARG A 101 -4.97 -5.07 10.51
N MET A 102 -4.05 -4.86 11.45
CA MET A 102 -3.29 -3.61 11.56
C MET A 102 -2.46 -3.35 10.30
N ILE A 103 -1.70 -4.34 9.83
CA ILE A 103 -0.85 -4.20 8.63
C ILE A 103 -1.71 -3.98 7.39
N HIS A 104 -2.83 -4.68 7.26
CA HIS A 104 -3.76 -4.49 6.15
C HIS A 104 -4.38 -3.08 6.14
N VAL A 105 -4.78 -2.55 7.30
CA VAL A 105 -5.31 -1.18 7.42
C VAL A 105 -4.24 -0.15 7.05
N LEU A 106 -3.00 -0.30 7.54
CA LEU A 106 -1.90 0.60 7.18
C LEU A 106 -1.58 0.56 5.68
N SER A 107 -1.56 -0.62 5.07
CA SER A 107 -1.35 -0.78 3.64
C SER A 107 -2.46 -0.13 2.81
N THR A 108 -3.72 -0.32 3.21
CA THR A 108 -4.87 0.28 2.54
C THR A 108 -4.86 1.80 2.66
N LEU A 109 -4.51 2.33 3.84
CA LEU A 109 -4.35 3.76 4.06
C LEU A 109 -3.25 4.35 3.17
N ALA A 110 -2.10 3.69 3.07
CA ALA A 110 -1.03 4.11 2.16
C ALA A 110 -1.51 4.14 0.69
N SER A 111 -2.28 3.14 0.26
CA SER A 111 -2.87 3.13 -1.08
C SER A 111 -3.84 4.29 -1.31
N LEU A 112 -4.68 4.62 -0.32
CA LEU A 112 -5.60 5.76 -0.39
C LEU A 112 -4.84 7.10 -0.51
N MET A 113 -3.78 7.28 0.29
CA MET A 113 -2.95 8.49 0.22
C MET A 113 -2.26 8.63 -1.13
N ALA A 114 -1.73 7.53 -1.68
CA ALA A 114 -1.13 7.52 -3.01
C ALA A 114 -2.15 7.87 -4.09
N PHE A 115 -3.33 7.23 -4.06
CA PHE A 115 -4.40 7.50 -5.00
C PHE A 115 -4.87 8.97 -4.94
N GLY A 116 -5.12 9.49 -3.73
CA GLY A 116 -5.53 10.88 -3.54
C GLY A 116 -4.48 11.87 -4.06
N SER A 117 -3.20 11.60 -3.79
CA SER A 117 -2.09 12.44 -4.27
C SER A 117 -1.99 12.45 -5.80
N LEU A 118 -2.12 11.28 -6.44
CA LEU A 118 -2.13 11.16 -7.90
C LEU A 118 -3.36 11.83 -8.51
N ALA A 119 -4.53 11.72 -7.87
CA ALA A 119 -5.75 12.39 -8.33
C ALA A 119 -5.60 13.92 -8.30
N MET A 120 -5.03 14.49 -7.23
CA MET A 120 -4.71 15.91 -7.14
C MET A 120 -3.72 16.35 -8.22
N HIS A 121 -2.72 15.51 -8.53
CA HIS A 121 -1.77 15.78 -9.60
C HIS A 121 -2.40 15.75 -10.98
N SER A 122 -3.23 14.74 -11.26
CA SER A 122 -3.98 14.65 -12.51
C SER A 122 -4.92 15.84 -12.70
N TRP A 123 -5.58 16.30 -11.63
CA TRP A 123 -6.40 17.51 -11.66
C TRP A 123 -5.58 18.76 -12.04
N TYR A 124 -4.40 18.91 -11.44
CA TYR A 124 -3.50 20.01 -11.77
C TYR A 124 -3.04 19.98 -13.22
N LEU A 125 -2.67 18.81 -13.75
CA LEU A 125 -2.30 18.68 -15.17
C LEU A 125 -3.48 19.03 -16.08
N SER A 126 -4.68 18.56 -15.73
CA SER A 126 -5.89 18.83 -16.51
C SER A 126 -6.23 20.33 -16.54
N SER A 127 -5.96 21.09 -15.47
CA SER A 127 -6.20 22.53 -15.45
C SER A 127 -5.16 23.35 -16.22
N LYS A 128 -4.09 22.69 -16.70
CA LYS A 128 -3.03 23.29 -17.53
C LYS A 128 -3.16 22.95 -19.01
N LEU A 129 -4.08 22.07 -19.38
CA LEU A 129 -4.39 21.80 -20.78
C LEU A 129 -5.33 22.91 -21.28
N ASP A 130 -4.86 23.73 -22.22
CA ASP A 130 -5.74 24.57 -23.03
C ASP A 130 -6.47 23.64 -24.01
N LEU A 131 -7.81 23.68 -23.99
CA LEU A 131 -8.70 22.82 -24.75
C LEU A 131 -9.50 23.64 -25.78
#